data_AF-A0A2S2R2Q2-F1
#
_entry.id   AF-A0A2S2R2Q2-F1
#
_cell.length_a   1.000
_cell.length_b   1.000
_cell.length_c   1.000
_cell.angle_alpha   90.00
_cell.angle_beta   90.00
_cell.angle_gamma   90.00
#
_symmetry.space_group_name_H-M   'P 1'
#
loop_
_entity.id
_entity.type
_entity.pdbx_description
1 polymer ?
#
loop_
_entity_poly.entity_id
_entity_poly.type
_entity_poly.pdbx_seq_one_letter_code
_entity_poly.pdbx_strand_id
1 'polypeptide(L)'
;MLFNEAIQLMQDWNDDLDQMESFVLEGKKFVRLPEDELGQFFSKDCYVFLCRYWVPIDDEEGNEDVSDGQPEDFQCIVYFWQGRDASNMGWLTFTFSLEKQFKAMLGEKLEVIRTHQQQENIKFLSHFKRKFVIHSGKRKEKPPPVQLYHLRSNGSALYSRLIEIKPDARNLNSAFCYILKVKFDQEDTNGIVYLWVGSKTEQEDIKLAEEIADDMFND
;
A
#
# COMPACT_ATOMS: atom_id res chain seq x y z
N MET A 1 15.89 7.97 -8.98
CA MET A 1 16.34 6.63 -8.56
C MET A 1 16.12 5.73 -9.74
N LEU A 2 17.17 5.02 -10.17
CA LEU A 2 17.06 4.09 -11.29
C LEU A 2 16.15 2.92 -10.92
N PHE A 3 15.55 2.25 -11.90
CA PHE A 3 14.65 1.13 -11.66
C PHE A 3 15.28 0.05 -10.78
N ASN A 4 16.49 -0.41 -11.10
CA ASN A 4 17.18 -1.45 -10.34
C ASN A 4 17.51 -1.01 -8.91
N GLU A 5 17.89 0.26 -8.70
CA GLU A 5 18.10 0.81 -7.35
C GLU A 5 16.80 0.79 -6.54
N ALA A 6 15.67 1.14 -7.17
CA ALA A 6 14.37 1.12 -6.53
C ALA A 6 13.91 -0.30 -6.16
N ILE A 7 14.20 -1.29 -7.02
CA ILE A 7 13.91 -2.70 -6.74
C ILE A 7 14.82 -3.24 -5.63
N GLN A 8 16.12 -2.92 -5.63
CA GLN A 8 17.03 -3.34 -4.58
C GLN A 8 16.60 -2.76 -3.23
N LEU A 9 16.34 -1.46 -3.17
CA LEU A 9 15.90 -0.81 -1.92
C LEU A 9 14.56 -1.36 -1.41
N MET A 10 13.66 -1.73 -2.33
CA MET A 10 12.43 -2.45 -1.98
C MET A 10 12.75 -3.81 -1.36
N GLN A 11 13.68 -4.58 -1.93
CA GLN A 11 14.09 -5.88 -1.39
C GLN A 11 14.68 -5.71 0.01
N ASP A 12 15.66 -4.82 0.17
CA ASP A 12 16.34 -4.57 1.45
C ASP A 12 15.32 -4.26 2.58
N TRP A 13 14.37 -3.34 2.34
CA TRP A 13 13.35 -3.02 3.34
C TRP A 13 12.35 -4.13 3.63
N ASN A 14 12.12 -5.04 2.69
CA ASN A 14 11.27 -6.20 2.92
C ASN A 14 12.04 -7.34 3.60
N ASP A 15 13.35 -7.45 3.40
CA ASP A 15 14.22 -8.37 4.14
C ASP A 15 14.31 -7.94 5.61
N ASP A 16 14.30 -6.64 5.89
CA ASP A 16 14.23 -6.10 7.26
C ASP A 16 12.84 -6.27 7.91
N LEU A 17 11.77 -6.48 7.13
CA LEU A 17 10.40 -6.54 7.65
C LEU A 17 10.09 -7.93 8.23
N ASP A 18 10.16 -8.04 9.55
CA ASP A 18 9.85 -9.28 10.26
C ASP A 18 8.33 -9.57 10.33
N GLN A 19 7.52 -8.53 10.61
CA GLN A 19 6.07 -8.69 10.74
C GLN A 19 5.32 -7.44 10.30
N MET A 20 4.17 -7.62 9.63
CA MET A 20 3.23 -6.56 9.30
C MET A 20 1.80 -6.97 9.67
N GLU A 21 1.21 -6.33 10.67
CA GLU A 21 -0.20 -6.45 11.01
C GLU A 21 -1.01 -5.33 10.36
N SER A 22 -2.14 -5.66 9.74
CA SER A 22 -2.98 -4.71 8.99
C SER A 22 -4.39 -4.63 9.56
N PHE A 23 -4.92 -3.40 9.65
CA PHE A 23 -6.24 -3.10 10.18
C PHE A 23 -6.97 -2.08 9.32
N VAL A 24 -8.30 -2.16 9.29
CA VAL A 24 -9.18 -1.20 8.60
C VAL A 24 -10.26 -0.70 9.55
N LEU A 25 -10.63 0.58 9.42
CA LEU A 25 -11.69 1.17 10.21
C LEU A 25 -13.07 0.70 9.72
N GLU A 26 -13.75 -0.11 10.52
CA GLU A 26 -15.14 -0.52 10.29
C GLU A 26 -16.06 0.04 11.37
N GLY A 27 -17.00 0.89 10.96
CA GLY A 27 -17.89 1.59 11.88
C GLY A 27 -17.11 2.50 12.84
N LYS A 28 -16.90 2.05 14.08
CA LYS A 28 -16.20 2.80 15.15
C LYS A 28 -14.98 2.06 15.70
N LYS A 29 -14.50 1.01 15.04
CA LYS A 29 -13.39 0.17 15.51
C LYS A 29 -12.47 -0.21 14.36
N PHE A 30 -11.18 -0.33 14.65
CA PHE A 30 -10.25 -0.99 13.75
C PHE A 30 -10.38 -2.51 13.92
N VAL A 31 -10.53 -3.21 12.81
CA VAL A 31 -10.57 -4.66 12.73
C VAL A 31 -9.46 -5.14 11.81
N ARG A 32 -9.02 -6.40 11.95
CA ARG A 32 -7.99 -6.97 11.07
C ARG A 32 -8.44 -6.89 9.62
N LEU A 33 -7.55 -6.40 8.76
CA LEU A 33 -7.77 -6.40 7.32
C LEU A 33 -7.63 -7.84 6.81
N PRO A 34 -8.56 -8.34 5.98
CA PRO A 34 -8.41 -9.63 5.30
C PRO A 34 -7.10 -9.67 4.48
N GLU A 35 -6.45 -10.83 4.46
CA GLU A 35 -5.12 -10.97 3.83
C GLU A 35 -5.19 -10.85 2.30
N ASP A 36 -6.31 -11.25 1.71
CA ASP A 36 -6.65 -11.11 0.28
C ASP A 36 -6.87 -9.65 -0.14
N GLU A 37 -7.13 -8.75 0.80
CA GLU A 37 -7.28 -7.31 0.53
C GLU A 37 -6.00 -6.51 0.78
N LEU A 38 -4.89 -7.18 1.12
CA LEU A 38 -3.62 -6.50 1.35
C LEU A 38 -3.16 -5.78 0.07
N GLY A 39 -2.92 -4.47 0.17
CA GLY A 39 -2.60 -3.62 -0.98
C GLY A 39 -3.80 -2.95 -1.64
N GLN A 40 -5.03 -3.27 -1.22
CA GLN A 40 -6.27 -2.65 -1.68
C GLN A 40 -6.73 -1.56 -0.70
N PHE A 41 -6.75 -0.31 -1.15
CA PHE A 41 -7.12 0.86 -0.34
C PHE A 41 -8.36 1.53 -0.92
N PHE A 42 -9.16 2.17 -0.07
CA PHE A 42 -10.39 2.86 -0.48
C PHE A 42 -10.35 4.32 -0.03
N SER A 43 -10.72 5.25 -0.93
CA SER A 43 -10.57 6.69 -0.70
C SER A 43 -11.39 7.24 0.48
N LYS A 44 -12.46 6.55 0.92
CA LYS A 44 -13.29 6.92 2.08
C LYS A 44 -12.96 6.15 3.37
N ASP A 45 -11.85 5.41 3.39
CA ASP A 45 -11.45 4.57 4.51
C ASP A 45 -10.12 4.99 5.15
N CYS A 46 -9.90 4.49 6.36
CA CYS A 46 -8.63 4.61 7.08
C CYS A 46 -8.10 3.21 7.38
N TYR A 47 -6.78 3.05 7.24
CA TYR A 47 -6.08 1.81 7.46
C TYR A 47 -4.92 2.04 8.43
N VAL A 48 -4.55 1.00 9.18
CA VAL A 48 -3.45 1.02 10.13
C VAL A 48 -2.58 -0.19 9.86
N PHE A 49 -1.28 0.01 9.73
CA PHE A 49 -0.31 -1.07 9.59
C PHE A 49 0.72 -0.95 10.70
N LEU A 50 0.88 -1.99 11.51
CA LEU A 50 1.96 -2.10 12.47
C LEU A 50 3.06 -2.97 11.85
N CYS A 51 4.18 -2.35 11.51
CA CYS A 51 5.35 -3.01 10.94
C CYS A 51 6.44 -3.15 12.01
N ARG A 52 6.96 -4.37 12.20
CA ARG A 52 8.16 -4.66 13.00
C ARG A 52 9.32 -4.87 12.04
N TYR A 53 10.35 -4.05 12.19
CA TYR A 53 11.59 -4.14 11.42
C TYR A 53 12.71 -4.65 12.30
N TRP A 54 13.52 -5.56 11.78
CA TRP A 54 14.80 -5.90 12.37
C TRP A 54 15.75 -4.71 12.24
N VAL A 55 16.55 -4.45 13.28
CA VAL A 55 17.59 -3.43 13.27
C VAL A 55 18.93 -4.12 13.56
N PRO A 56 19.91 -4.04 12.64
CA PRO A 56 21.25 -4.52 12.93
C PRO A 56 21.81 -3.75 14.12
N ILE A 57 22.40 -4.48 15.06
CA ILE A 57 23.18 -3.87 16.13
C ILE A 57 24.48 -3.40 15.49
N ASP A 58 24.73 -2.10 15.46
CA ASP A 58 25.99 -1.54 14.99
C ASP A 58 27.09 -1.92 16.00
N ASP A 59 27.85 -2.97 15.68
CA ASP A 59 29.10 -3.34 16.37
C ASP A 59 30.21 -2.32 16.00
N GLU A 60 30.02 -1.03 16.27
CA GLU A 60 31.03 0.00 16.01
C GLU A 60 32.19 -0.01 17.02
N GLU A 61 32.09 -0.78 18.11
CA GLU A 61 33.22 -1.05 19.00
C GLU A 61 33.59 -2.52 18.90
N GLY A 62 34.69 -2.83 18.21
CA GLY A 62 35.26 -4.18 18.01
C GLY A 62 35.67 -4.89 19.31
N ASN A 63 34.72 -5.15 20.19
CA ASN A 63 34.82 -6.12 21.25
C ASN A 63 34.47 -7.49 20.63
N GLU A 64 35.48 -8.35 20.53
CA GLU A 64 35.35 -9.78 20.16
C GLU A 64 34.57 -10.61 21.22
N ASP A 65 33.82 -9.96 22.10
CA ASP A 65 32.97 -10.55 23.13
C ASP A 65 31.48 -10.37 22.77
N VAL A 66 31.11 -10.61 21.50
CA VAL A 66 29.69 -10.75 21.13
C VAL A 66 29.20 -12.06 21.72
N SER A 67 28.73 -11.98 22.96
CA SER A 67 28.08 -13.08 23.66
C SER A 67 26.89 -13.56 22.84
N ASP A 68 26.92 -14.84 22.48
CA ASP A 68 25.81 -15.63 21.95
C ASP A 68 24.56 -15.40 22.82
N GLY A 69 23.69 -14.46 22.43
CA GLY A 69 22.50 -14.06 23.21
C GLY A 69 22.16 -12.57 23.34
N GLN A 70 22.77 -11.63 22.60
CA GLN A 70 22.23 -10.26 22.55
C GLN A 70 20.82 -10.28 21.92
N PRO A 71 19.81 -9.65 22.54
CA PRO A 71 18.46 -9.65 22.02
C PRO A 71 18.42 -8.87 20.70
N GLU A 72 17.89 -9.48 19.64
CA GLU A 72 17.59 -8.83 18.37
C GLU A 72 16.85 -7.52 18.63
N ASP A 73 17.46 -6.38 18.26
CA ASP A 73 16.78 -5.10 18.39
C ASP A 73 15.83 -4.91 17.21
N PHE A 74 14.73 -4.22 17.48
CA PHE A 74 13.67 -4.02 16.51
C PHE A 74 13.07 -2.64 16.65
N GLN A 75 12.67 -2.08 15.51
CA GLN A 75 11.90 -0.85 15.44
C GLN A 75 10.47 -1.18 15.00
N CYS A 76 9.48 -0.64 15.72
CA CYS A 76 8.09 -0.75 15.31
C CYS A 76 7.59 0.58 14.75
N ILE A 77 7.03 0.55 13.55
CA ILE A 77 6.42 1.72 12.92
C ILE A 77 4.94 1.43 12.66
N VAL A 78 4.08 2.32 13.13
CA VAL A 78 2.66 2.31 12.79
C VAL A 78 2.40 3.31 11.67
N TYR A 79 2.01 2.79 10.50
CA TYR A 79 1.52 3.60 9.39
C TYR A 79 0.01 3.75 9.48
N PHE A 80 -0.47 4.94 9.82
CA PHE A 80 -1.87 5.31 9.66
C PHE A 80 -2.08 5.92 8.27
N TRP A 81 -2.83 5.24 7.42
CA TRP A 81 -3.19 5.74 6.09
C TRP A 81 -4.61 6.27 6.09
N GLN A 82 -4.79 7.51 5.63
CA GLN A 82 -6.09 8.17 5.50
C GLN A 82 -6.44 8.40 4.03
N GLY A 83 -7.56 7.82 3.58
CA GLY A 83 -8.13 8.11 2.27
C GLY A 83 -8.48 9.58 2.10
N ARG A 84 -8.39 10.08 0.86
CA ARG A 84 -8.65 11.50 0.55
C ARG A 84 -10.04 11.96 1.00
N ASP A 85 -11.02 11.07 0.89
CA ASP A 85 -12.43 11.32 1.19
C ASP A 85 -12.82 10.77 2.57
N ALA A 86 -11.84 10.28 3.35
CA ALA A 86 -12.07 9.73 4.68
C ALA A 86 -12.13 10.84 5.74
N SER A 87 -12.99 10.65 6.74
CA SER A 87 -13.14 11.60 7.85
C SER A 87 -11.94 11.55 8.81
N ASN A 88 -11.58 12.72 9.36
CA ASN A 88 -10.61 12.83 10.46
C ASN A 88 -11.03 12.07 11.74
N MET A 89 -12.30 11.66 11.85
CA MET A 89 -12.75 10.78 12.95
C MET A 89 -12.01 9.45 12.99
N GLY A 90 -11.49 8.97 11.86
CA GLY A 90 -10.69 7.74 11.84
C GLY A 90 -9.37 7.89 12.60
N TRP A 91 -8.71 9.05 12.46
CA TRP A 91 -7.50 9.36 13.21
C TRP A 91 -7.79 9.43 14.71
N LEU A 92 -8.84 10.14 15.12
CA LEU A 92 -9.24 10.20 16.53
C LEU A 92 -9.59 8.81 17.09
N THR A 93 -10.26 7.98 16.30
CA THR A 93 -10.57 6.61 16.71
C THR A 93 -9.29 5.82 16.96
N PHE A 94 -8.28 5.93 16.08
CA PHE A 94 -6.99 5.28 16.24
C PHE A 94 -6.26 5.76 17.49
N THR A 95 -6.12 7.07 17.68
CA THR A 95 -5.35 7.65 18.79
C THR A 95 -5.93 7.31 20.16
N PHE A 96 -7.26 7.21 20.26
CA PHE A 96 -7.94 6.83 21.50
C PHE A 96 -8.09 5.31 21.69
N SER A 97 -7.74 4.49 20.70
CA SER A 97 -7.83 3.01 20.77
C SER A 97 -6.48 2.33 20.51
N LEU A 98 -6.20 1.91 19.28
CA LEU A 98 -5.03 1.12 18.90
C LEU A 98 -3.71 1.78 19.29
N GLU A 99 -3.58 3.10 19.13
CA GLU A 99 -2.32 3.77 19.48
C GLU A 99 -1.96 3.57 20.96
N LYS A 100 -2.95 3.64 21.86
CA LYS A 100 -2.73 3.40 23.29
C LYS A 100 -2.32 1.95 23.57
N GLN A 101 -2.91 1.00 22.84
CA GLN A 101 -2.58 -0.42 22.97
C GLN A 101 -1.15 -0.70 22.48
N PHE A 102 -0.78 -0.20 21.31
CA PHE A 102 0.57 -0.33 20.77
C PHE A 102 1.60 0.34 21.66
N LYS A 103 1.34 1.56 22.15
CA LYS A 103 2.23 2.25 23.09
C LYS A 103 2.42 1.49 24.40
N ALA A 104 1.36 0.87 24.92
CA ALA A 104 1.45 0.07 26.14
C ALA A 104 2.30 -1.20 25.95
N MET A 105 2.31 -1.78 24.75
CA MET A 105 3.08 -3.00 24.45
C MET A 105 4.53 -2.70 24.03
N LEU A 106 4.76 -1.64 23.28
CA LEU A 106 6.02 -1.37 22.57
C LEU A 106 6.83 -0.19 23.16
N GLY A 107 6.20 0.64 23.99
CA GLY A 107 6.86 1.76 24.67
C GLY A 107 7.52 2.74 23.70
N GLU A 108 8.79 3.05 23.95
CA GLU A 108 9.59 4.01 23.18
C GLU A 108 10.02 3.48 21.80
N LYS A 109 9.89 2.17 21.54
CA LYS A 109 10.23 1.57 20.23
C LYS A 109 9.19 1.82 19.15
N LEU A 110 8.08 2.49 19.48
CA LEU A 110 6.96 2.75 18.59
C LEU A 110 7.05 4.14 17.97
N GLU A 111 7.22 4.18 16.65
CA GLU A 111 6.99 5.36 15.84
C GLU A 111 5.58 5.32 15.23
N VAL A 112 4.91 6.48 15.13
CA VAL A 112 3.61 6.59 14.47
C VAL A 112 3.71 7.59 13.32
N ILE A 113 3.50 7.11 12.10
CA ILE A 113 3.51 7.90 10.88
C ILE A 113 2.08 8.00 10.35
N ARG A 114 1.54 9.21 10.34
CA ARG A 114 0.25 9.50 9.69
C ARG A 114 0.50 9.96 8.27
N THR A 115 -0.02 9.22 7.30
CA THR A 115 0.01 9.58 5.88
C THR A 115 -1.41 9.75 5.33
N HIS A 116 -1.54 10.59 4.31
CA HIS A 116 -2.75 10.76 3.54
C HIS A 116 -2.56 10.12 2.16
N GLN A 117 -3.67 9.76 1.52
CA GLN A 117 -3.68 9.24 0.16
C GLN A 117 -2.77 10.07 -0.79
N GLN A 118 -1.84 9.37 -1.45
CA GLN A 118 -0.81 9.90 -2.34
C GLN A 118 0.28 10.74 -1.66
N GLN A 119 0.42 10.66 -0.33
CA GLN A 119 1.51 11.25 0.47
C GLN A 119 2.27 10.19 1.28
N GLU A 120 2.19 8.92 0.85
CA GLU A 120 2.82 7.78 1.52
C GLU A 120 4.35 7.86 1.43
N ASN A 121 5.04 7.41 2.49
CA ASN A 121 6.50 7.26 2.44
C ASN A 121 6.88 6.03 1.59
N ILE A 122 8.05 6.09 0.98
CA ILE A 122 8.56 5.03 0.09
C ILE A 122 8.76 3.69 0.79
N LYS A 123 9.18 3.69 2.06
CA LYS A 123 9.36 2.45 2.83
C LYS A 123 8.03 1.71 3.00
N PHE A 124 6.94 2.41 3.35
CA PHE A 124 5.61 1.79 3.41
C PHE A 124 5.14 1.26 2.05
N LEU A 125 5.30 2.06 0.98
CA LEU A 125 4.91 1.63 -0.37
C LEU A 125 5.65 0.37 -0.83
N SER A 126 6.91 0.21 -0.41
CA SER A 126 7.76 -0.92 -0.78
C SER A 126 7.19 -2.28 -0.36
N HIS A 127 6.41 -2.32 0.73
CA HIS A 127 5.81 -3.56 1.26
C HIS A 127 4.67 -4.10 0.40
N PHE A 128 4.13 -3.28 -0.50
CA PHE A 128 3.07 -3.67 -1.42
C PHE A 128 3.60 -4.09 -2.79
N LYS A 129 4.94 -4.18 -2.96
CA LYS A 129 5.58 -4.73 -4.15
C LYS A 129 5.06 -4.09 -5.45
N ARG A 130 4.88 -2.76 -5.42
CA ARG A 130 4.32 -1.93 -6.52
C ARG A 130 2.82 -2.14 -6.82
N LYS A 131 2.13 -3.04 -6.11
CA LYS A 131 0.69 -3.32 -6.21
C LYS A 131 -0.11 -2.56 -5.14
N PHE A 132 0.11 -1.24 -5.06
CA PHE A 132 -0.65 -0.34 -4.19
C PHE A 132 -1.86 0.21 -4.94
N VAL A 133 -3.04 -0.38 -4.73
CA VAL A 133 -4.27 -0.04 -5.46
C VAL A 133 -5.15 0.87 -4.61
N ILE A 134 -5.62 1.98 -5.17
CA ILE A 134 -6.52 2.91 -4.50
C ILE A 134 -7.84 2.98 -5.27
N HIS A 135 -8.88 2.40 -4.69
CA HIS A 135 -10.27 2.48 -5.13
C HIS A 135 -10.91 3.80 -4.74
N SER A 136 -11.82 4.27 -5.58
CA SER A 136 -12.70 5.40 -5.28
C SER A 136 -13.90 4.91 -4.48
N GLY A 137 -14.22 5.59 -3.37
CA GLY A 137 -15.40 5.28 -2.56
C GLY A 137 -15.07 4.53 -1.27
N LYS A 138 -16.05 3.79 -0.75
CA LYS A 138 -15.97 3.10 0.53
C LYS A 138 -15.80 1.61 0.29
N ARG A 139 -14.98 0.96 1.11
CA ARG A 139 -14.83 -0.48 1.15
C ARG A 139 -16.17 -1.15 1.44
N LYS A 140 -16.39 -2.34 0.87
CA LYS A 140 -17.64 -3.13 0.96
C LYS A 140 -18.88 -2.45 0.34
N GLU A 141 -18.74 -1.29 -0.29
CA GLU A 141 -19.79 -0.77 -1.20
C GLU A 141 -19.65 -1.42 -2.58
N LYS A 142 -20.78 -1.64 -3.25
CA LYS A 142 -20.78 -2.21 -4.59
C LYS A 142 -20.08 -1.25 -5.57
N PRO A 143 -19.01 -1.67 -6.27
CA PRO A 143 -18.34 -0.82 -7.23
C PRO A 143 -19.24 -0.53 -8.44
N PRO A 144 -19.01 0.57 -9.16
CA PRO A 144 -19.71 0.83 -10.41
C PRO A 144 -19.36 -0.24 -11.46
N PRO A 145 -20.23 -0.46 -12.47
CA PRO A 145 -20.00 -1.48 -13.50
C PRO A 145 -18.79 -1.19 -14.39
N VAL A 146 -18.33 0.07 -14.43
CA VAL A 146 -17.17 0.51 -15.19
C VAL A 146 -16.20 1.23 -14.26
N GLN A 147 -14.98 0.74 -14.21
CA GLN A 147 -13.91 1.28 -13.38
C GLN A 147 -12.68 1.52 -14.26
N LEU A 148 -12.11 2.72 -14.15
CA LEU A 148 -10.89 3.09 -14.88
C LEU A 148 -9.79 3.36 -13.87
N TYR A 149 -8.68 2.68 -14.03
CA TYR A 149 -7.49 2.82 -13.20
C TYR A 149 -6.36 3.45 -13.98
N HIS A 150 -5.58 4.28 -13.31
CA HIS A 150 -4.40 4.94 -13.84
C HIS A 150 -3.17 4.48 -13.05
N LEU A 151 -2.21 3.85 -13.74
CA LEU A 151 -0.93 3.47 -13.16
C LEU A 151 0.00 4.70 -13.13
N ARG A 152 0.45 5.09 -11.93
CA ARG A 152 1.36 6.22 -11.73
C ARG A 152 2.60 5.80 -10.98
N SER A 153 3.77 6.05 -11.56
CA SER A 153 5.07 5.72 -10.95
C SER A 153 5.91 6.95 -10.52
N ASN A 154 5.40 8.19 -10.60
CA ASN A 154 6.00 9.44 -10.07
C ASN A 154 7.56 9.50 -9.99
N GLY A 155 8.28 9.08 -11.04
CA GLY A 155 9.74 9.16 -11.13
C GLY A 155 10.55 8.06 -10.40
N SER A 156 9.91 7.05 -9.81
CA SER A 156 10.57 5.82 -9.31
C SER A 156 9.56 4.68 -9.15
N ALA A 157 9.97 3.45 -9.45
CA ALA A 157 9.15 2.25 -9.27
C ALA A 157 8.58 2.08 -7.85
N LEU A 158 9.27 2.59 -6.82
CA LEU A 158 8.79 2.58 -5.43
C LEU A 158 7.54 3.44 -5.19
N TYR A 159 7.27 4.41 -6.09
CA TYR A 159 6.08 5.26 -6.01
C TYR A 159 4.92 4.74 -6.86
N SER A 160 5.03 3.55 -7.46
CA SER A 160 3.96 2.96 -8.27
C SER A 160 2.68 2.83 -7.45
N ARG A 161 1.59 3.37 -7.98
CA ARG A 161 0.22 3.23 -7.47
C ARG A 161 -0.74 3.04 -8.63
N LEU A 162 -1.72 2.17 -8.45
CA LEU A 162 -2.84 2.06 -9.37
C LEU A 162 -4.04 2.79 -8.76
N ILE A 163 -4.49 3.89 -9.38
CA ILE A 163 -5.50 4.77 -8.79
C ILE A 163 -6.76 4.74 -9.65
N GLU A 164 -7.89 4.39 -9.03
CA GLU A 164 -9.21 4.51 -9.66
C GLU A 164 -9.53 5.99 -9.91
N ILE A 165 -9.89 6.29 -11.14
CA ILE A 165 -10.25 7.61 -11.64
C ILE A 165 -11.59 7.53 -12.36
N LYS A 166 -12.18 8.70 -12.65
CA LYS A 166 -13.42 8.76 -13.43
C LYS A 166 -13.20 8.10 -14.81
N PRO A 167 -14.08 7.16 -15.25
CA PRO A 167 -13.98 6.53 -16.55
C PRO A 167 -14.39 7.51 -17.66
N ASP A 168 -13.45 8.35 -18.06
CA ASP A 168 -13.63 9.40 -19.05
C ASP A 168 -12.38 9.46 -19.93
N ALA A 169 -12.55 9.40 -21.25
CA ALA A 169 -11.44 9.38 -22.19
C ALA A 169 -10.53 10.62 -22.08
N ARG A 170 -11.05 11.75 -21.57
CA ARG A 170 -10.26 12.96 -21.31
C ARG A 170 -9.18 12.78 -20.25
N ASN A 171 -9.27 11.72 -19.44
CA ASN A 171 -8.28 11.42 -18.42
C ASN A 171 -7.09 10.60 -18.96
N LEU A 172 -7.17 10.10 -20.20
CA LEU A 172 -6.10 9.33 -20.82
C LEU A 172 -4.95 10.25 -21.24
N ASN A 173 -3.72 9.74 -21.11
CA ASN A 173 -2.51 10.44 -21.47
C ASN A 173 -1.49 9.44 -22.01
N SER A 174 -0.90 9.72 -23.17
CA SER A 174 0.02 8.83 -23.86
C SER A 174 1.29 8.47 -23.10
N ALA A 175 1.59 9.08 -21.96
CA ALA A 175 2.75 8.75 -21.12
C ALA A 175 2.46 7.68 -20.04
N PHE A 176 1.24 7.14 -19.96
CA PHE A 176 0.85 6.24 -18.87
C PHE A 176 0.06 5.01 -19.35
N CYS A 177 -0.04 4.01 -18.46
CA CYS A 177 -0.92 2.86 -18.61
C CYS A 177 -2.23 3.07 -17.84
N TYR A 178 -3.32 2.53 -18.41
CA TYR A 178 -4.64 2.55 -17.79
C TYR A 178 -5.31 1.20 -17.91
N ILE A 179 -6.02 0.78 -16.87
CA ILE A 179 -6.78 -0.47 -16.83
C ILE A 179 -8.27 -0.12 -16.76
N LEU A 180 -9.05 -0.55 -17.75
CA LEU A 180 -10.50 -0.36 -17.78
C LEU A 180 -11.18 -1.71 -17.51
N LYS A 181 -11.78 -1.85 -16.32
CA LYS A 181 -12.61 -3.01 -15.94
C LYS A 181 -14.07 -2.70 -16.27
N VAL A 182 -14.69 -3.56 -17.06
CA VAL A 182 -16.11 -3.45 -17.47
C VAL A 182 -16.82 -4.75 -17.08
N LYS A 183 -17.80 -4.64 -16.19
CA LYS A 183 -18.66 -5.75 -15.78
C LYS A 183 -19.87 -5.81 -16.70
N PHE A 184 -20.22 -7.00 -17.16
CA PHE A 184 -21.39 -7.22 -18.02
C PHE A 184 -22.64 -7.56 -17.23
N ASP A 185 -22.48 -8.17 -16.05
CA ASP A 185 -23.57 -8.51 -15.15
C ASP A 185 -23.39 -7.88 -13.76
N GLN A 186 -24.43 -8.03 -12.94
CA GLN A 186 -24.47 -7.45 -11.60
C GLN A 186 -23.78 -8.32 -10.55
N GLU A 187 -23.45 -9.58 -10.87
CA GLU A 187 -22.89 -10.56 -9.94
C GLU A 187 -21.35 -10.67 -10.04
N ASP A 188 -20.72 -9.83 -10.86
CA ASP A 188 -19.27 -9.80 -11.07
C ASP A 188 -18.72 -11.10 -11.67
N THR A 189 -19.60 -11.91 -12.27
CA THR A 189 -19.24 -13.22 -12.84
C THR A 189 -18.76 -13.12 -14.27
N ASN A 190 -19.14 -12.05 -14.99
CA ASN A 190 -18.71 -11.81 -16.36
C ASN A 190 -18.32 -10.36 -16.58
N GLY A 191 -17.20 -10.17 -17.27
CA GLY A 191 -16.70 -8.87 -17.66
C GLY A 191 -15.55 -8.94 -18.64
N ILE A 192 -14.93 -7.80 -18.87
CA ILE A 192 -13.71 -7.65 -19.65
C ILE A 192 -12.83 -6.59 -19.01
N VAL A 193 -11.53 -6.84 -19.02
CA VAL A 193 -10.51 -5.87 -18.65
C VAL A 193 -9.75 -5.47 -19.91
N TYR A 194 -9.61 -4.17 -20.13
CA TYR A 194 -8.78 -3.62 -21.19
C TYR A 194 -7.56 -2.95 -20.58
N LEU A 195 -6.38 -3.30 -21.07
CA LEU A 195 -5.17 -2.55 -20.82
C LEU A 195 -4.96 -1.55 -21.97
N TRP A 196 -4.99 -0.26 -21.65
CA TRP A 196 -4.60 0.80 -22.56
C TRP A 196 -3.16 1.21 -22.27
N VAL A 197 -2.32 1.16 -23.30
CA VAL A 197 -0.89 1.51 -23.23
C VAL A 197 -0.66 2.81 -23.98
N GLY A 198 -0.22 3.84 -23.27
CA GLY A 198 0.18 5.09 -23.89
C GLY A 198 1.47 4.91 -24.71
N SER A 199 1.55 5.57 -25.87
CA SER A 199 2.69 5.45 -26.80
C SER A 199 4.05 5.95 -26.27
N LYS A 200 4.07 6.60 -25.11
CA LYS A 200 5.26 7.12 -24.41
C LYS A 200 5.45 6.47 -23.04
N THR A 201 4.76 5.38 -22.76
CA THR A 201 4.89 4.68 -21.46
C THR A 201 6.20 3.88 -21.42
N GLU A 202 6.83 3.84 -20.25
CA GLU A 202 8.04 3.05 -20.02
C GLU A 202 7.72 1.54 -20.00
N GLN A 203 8.69 0.72 -20.44
CA GLN A 203 8.47 -0.72 -20.61
C GLN A 203 8.19 -1.42 -19.27
N GLU A 204 8.78 -0.93 -18.19
CA GLU A 204 8.63 -1.44 -16.82
C GLU A 204 7.24 -1.17 -16.24
N ASP A 205 6.60 -0.06 -16.64
CA ASP A 205 5.23 0.27 -16.26
C ASP A 205 4.22 -0.52 -17.09
N ILE A 206 4.52 -0.81 -18.37
CA ILE A 206 3.69 -1.69 -19.21
C ILE A 206 3.63 -3.09 -18.60
N LYS A 207 4.79 -3.69 -18.29
CA LYS A 207 4.86 -5.02 -17.67
C LYS A 207 4.12 -5.09 -16.34
N LEU A 208 4.26 -4.07 -15.50
CA LEU A 208 3.52 -4.00 -14.24
C LEU A 208 2.00 -3.89 -14.47
N ALA A 209 1.58 -3.10 -15.47
CA ALA A 209 0.17 -2.96 -15.79
C ALA A 209 -0.44 -4.24 -16.37
N GLU A 210 0.32 -4.99 -17.17
CA GLU A 210 -0.06 -6.34 -17.65
C GLU A 210 -0.24 -7.29 -16.48
N GLU A 211 0.75 -7.38 -15.58
CA GLU A 211 0.69 -8.22 -14.38
C GLU A 211 -0.53 -7.90 -13.50
N ILE A 212 -0.78 -6.60 -13.22
CA ILE A 212 -1.93 -6.21 -12.40
C ILE A 212 -3.26 -6.49 -13.12
N ALA A 213 -3.33 -6.28 -14.44
CA ALA A 213 -4.54 -6.55 -15.21
C ALA A 213 -4.89 -8.04 -15.23
N ASP A 214 -3.89 -8.91 -15.31
CA ASP A 214 -4.05 -10.37 -15.25
C ASP A 214 -4.52 -10.81 -13.85
N ASP A 215 -3.94 -10.25 -12.78
CA ASP A 215 -4.40 -10.52 -11.41
C ASP A 215 -5.87 -10.12 -11.22
N MET A 216 -6.27 -8.94 -11.74
CA MET A 216 -7.65 -8.43 -11.68
C MET A 216 -8.68 -9.25 -12.47
N PHE A 217 -8.22 -10.15 -13.34
CA PHE A 217 -9.06 -11.06 -14.15
C PHE A 217 -9.30 -12.41 -13.46
N ASN A 218 -8.46 -12.77 -12.49
CA ASN A 218 -8.49 -14.07 -11.81
C ASN A 218 -9.17 -14.03 -10.43
N ASP A 219 -9.82 -12.91 -10.09
CA ASP A 219 -10.77 -12.81 -8.96
C ASP A 219 -12.03 -13.65 -9.20
#